data_AF-A0A2C9K6U2-F1
#
_entry.id   AF-A0A2C9K6U2-F1
#
_cell.length_a   1.000
_cell.length_b   1.000
_cell.length_c   1.000
_cell.angle_alpha   90.00
_cell.angle_beta   90.00
_cell.angle_gamma   90.00
#
_symmetry.space_group_name_H-M   'P 1'
#
loop_
_entity.id
_entity.type
_entity.pdbx_description
1 polymer ?
#
loop_
_entity_poly.entity_id
_entity_poly.type
_entity_poly.pdbx_seq_one_letter_code
_entity_poly.pdbx_strand_id
1 'polypeptide(L)'
;MSGFRVVRGPSWIYGNDDGGDGHLGTVIKVHQSEQRVTVLWDDGAKKTCRAGQNRAFDLYIFDNAQAGVRHESVTCNECEENGIRGIRWKCLNCDDYDLCSSCYHKDKHIIDHVFKRIKSSSDEGVKVAARSDCQNSKCESLGMFKSATVIRGEHWMWANQDGGAGSHGFIMKINDWEQGNESTYRTQAGVLWAEGDGYTYRLGHNGKVDLKYVKPASGGFYYKTHLPVLGK
;
A
#
# COMPACT_ATOMS: atom_id res chain seq x y z
N MET A 1 -3.63 5.09 -10.48
CA MET A 1 -2.25 4.56 -10.36
C MET A 1 -1.36 5.47 -9.53
N SER A 2 -1.33 6.78 -9.77
CA SER A 2 -0.69 7.71 -8.81
C SER A 2 -1.24 7.46 -7.40
N GLY A 3 -0.36 7.43 -6.41
CA GLY A 3 -0.69 7.15 -5.00
C GLY A 3 -0.73 5.66 -4.61
N PHE A 4 -0.77 4.72 -5.57
CA PHE A 4 -0.76 3.29 -5.25
C PHE A 4 0.44 2.92 -4.37
N ARG A 5 0.21 2.09 -3.37
CA ARG A 5 1.28 1.47 -2.57
C ARG A 5 1.71 0.19 -3.24
N VAL A 6 3.01 -0.01 -3.35
CA VAL A 6 3.60 -1.10 -4.13
C VAL A 6 4.73 -1.76 -3.36
N VAL A 7 5.02 -3.00 -3.75
CA VAL A 7 6.20 -3.79 -3.34
C VAL A 7 6.81 -4.41 -4.59
N ARG A 8 8.07 -4.88 -4.51
CA ARG A 8 8.72 -5.53 -5.65
C ARG A 8 7.92 -6.72 -6.20
N GLY A 9 7.84 -6.77 -7.52
CA GLY A 9 7.06 -7.71 -8.32
C GLY A 9 7.87 -8.87 -8.89
N PRO A 10 7.26 -9.67 -9.78
CA PRO A 10 7.84 -10.91 -10.29
C PRO A 10 9.03 -10.69 -11.24
N SER A 11 9.11 -9.54 -11.91
CA SER A 11 10.21 -9.23 -12.84
C SER A 11 11.30 -8.35 -12.24
N TRP A 12 11.30 -8.13 -10.91
CA TRP A 12 12.25 -7.23 -10.25
C TRP A 12 13.71 -7.65 -10.48
N ILE A 13 14.54 -6.71 -10.92
CA ILE A 13 15.97 -6.92 -11.21
C ILE A 13 16.90 -5.91 -10.52
N TYR A 14 16.37 -5.04 -9.65
CA TYR A 14 17.12 -3.88 -9.14
C TYR A 14 17.67 -4.12 -7.72
N GLY A 15 18.10 -5.35 -7.41
CA GLY A 15 18.68 -5.66 -6.10
C GLY A 15 17.77 -5.23 -4.95
N ASN A 16 18.27 -4.38 -4.06
CA ASN A 16 17.55 -3.81 -2.93
C ASN A 16 17.32 -2.29 -3.07
N ASP A 17 17.12 -1.79 -4.29
CA ASP A 17 16.77 -0.38 -4.54
C ASP A 17 15.45 0.05 -3.86
N ASP A 18 14.65 -0.90 -3.38
CA ASP A 18 13.41 -0.71 -2.60
C ASP A 18 13.60 -0.89 -1.08
N GLY A 19 14.82 -1.19 -0.61
CA GLY A 19 15.13 -1.46 0.79
C GLY A 19 15.10 -2.96 1.17
N GLY A 20 14.67 -3.85 0.29
CA GLY A 20 14.51 -5.28 0.58
C GLY A 20 13.13 -5.80 0.21
N ASP A 21 12.97 -7.13 0.11
CA ASP A 21 11.65 -7.70 -0.18
C ASP A 21 10.66 -7.34 0.93
N GLY A 22 9.43 -6.97 0.54
CA GLY A 22 8.41 -6.50 1.47
C GLY A 22 8.45 -5.03 1.84
N HIS A 23 9.48 -4.28 1.45
CA HIS A 23 9.51 -2.83 1.67
C HIS A 23 8.55 -2.11 0.72
N LEU A 24 7.78 -1.18 1.28
CA LEU A 24 6.76 -0.44 0.54
C LEU A 24 7.31 0.82 -0.13
N GLY A 25 6.66 1.18 -1.24
CA GLY A 25 6.81 2.49 -1.86
C GLY A 25 5.48 3.02 -2.40
N THR A 26 5.50 4.28 -2.82
CA THR A 26 4.37 4.96 -3.45
C THR A 26 4.67 5.25 -4.91
N VAL A 27 3.72 4.95 -5.81
CA VAL A 27 3.78 5.41 -7.20
C VAL A 27 3.54 6.92 -7.26
N ILE A 28 4.58 7.69 -7.60
CA ILE A 28 4.53 9.17 -7.64
C ILE A 28 4.40 9.74 -9.05
N LYS A 29 4.72 8.96 -10.08
CA LYS A 29 4.59 9.37 -11.49
C LYS A 29 4.33 8.16 -12.39
N VAL A 30 3.48 8.34 -13.40
CA VAL A 30 3.16 7.33 -14.42
C VAL A 30 3.69 7.82 -15.77
N HIS A 31 4.46 6.98 -16.45
CA HIS A 31 4.99 7.24 -17.80
C HIS A 31 4.30 6.29 -18.78
N GLN A 32 3.06 6.63 -19.14
CA GLN A 32 2.16 5.73 -19.87
C GLN A 32 2.74 5.27 -21.22
N SER A 33 3.32 6.18 -21.99
CA SER A 33 3.94 5.89 -23.30
C SER A 33 5.10 4.91 -23.21
N GLU A 34 5.79 4.87 -22.07
CA GLU A 34 6.95 3.99 -21.83
C GLU A 34 6.57 2.69 -21.11
N GLN A 35 5.32 2.56 -20.64
CA GLN A 35 4.86 1.47 -19.78
C GLN A 35 5.72 1.34 -18.50
N ARG A 36 6.03 2.50 -17.89
CA ARG A 36 6.85 2.62 -16.68
C ARG A 36 6.18 3.48 -15.63
N VAL A 37 6.60 3.33 -14.39
CA VAL A 37 6.18 4.17 -13.25
C VAL A 37 7.37 4.56 -12.40
N THR A 38 7.38 5.77 -11.84
CA THR A 38 8.34 6.16 -10.82
C THR A 38 7.75 5.91 -9.43
N VAL A 39 8.47 5.15 -8.64
CA VAL A 39 8.19 4.85 -7.24
C VAL A 39 9.12 5.66 -6.34
N LEU A 40 8.57 6.25 -5.30
CA LEU A 40 9.31 6.74 -4.15
C LEU A 40 9.13 5.72 -3.02
N TRP A 41 10.19 4.98 -2.72
CA TRP A 41 10.24 4.01 -1.65
C TRP A 41 10.22 4.71 -0.30
N ASP A 42 9.74 4.00 0.72
CA ASP A 42 9.50 4.61 2.02
C ASP A 42 10.79 5.03 2.76
N ASP A 43 11.96 4.52 2.37
CA ASP A 43 13.27 5.00 2.85
C ASP A 43 13.73 6.30 2.17
N GLY A 44 13.00 6.75 1.14
CA GLY A 44 13.32 7.91 0.33
C GLY A 44 14.06 7.60 -0.97
N ALA A 45 14.40 6.34 -1.26
CA ALA A 45 14.96 5.96 -2.56
C ALA A 45 13.91 6.14 -3.67
N LYS A 46 14.35 6.58 -4.85
CA LYS A 46 13.46 6.83 -6.00
C LYS A 46 13.90 6.00 -7.19
N LYS A 47 12.97 5.25 -7.79
CA LYS A 47 13.25 4.37 -8.93
C LYS A 47 12.14 4.38 -9.96
N THR A 48 12.50 4.43 -11.24
CA THR A 48 11.56 4.19 -12.34
C THR A 48 11.56 2.72 -12.73
N CYS A 49 10.45 2.03 -12.46
CA CYS A 49 10.24 0.61 -12.64
C CYS A 49 9.38 0.32 -13.87
N ARG A 50 9.48 -0.91 -14.41
CA ARG A 50 8.67 -1.38 -15.54
C ARG A 50 7.30 -1.84 -15.03
N ALA A 51 6.26 -1.38 -15.71
CA ALA A 51 4.87 -1.75 -15.45
C ALA A 51 4.23 -2.21 -16.78
N GLY A 52 4.92 -3.10 -17.50
CA GLY A 52 4.53 -3.59 -18.82
C GLY A 52 5.64 -3.49 -19.87
N GLN A 53 6.62 -2.59 -19.69
CA GLN A 53 7.72 -2.40 -20.65
C GLN A 53 8.42 -3.73 -20.93
N ASN A 54 8.48 -4.12 -22.21
CA ASN A 54 9.05 -5.40 -22.68
C ASN A 54 8.43 -6.63 -21.97
N ARG A 55 7.13 -6.57 -21.63
CA ARG A 55 6.39 -7.60 -20.88
C ARG A 55 6.96 -7.88 -19.48
N ALA A 56 7.75 -6.97 -18.93
CA ALA A 56 8.27 -7.06 -17.57
C ALA A 56 7.42 -6.22 -16.61
N PHE A 57 7.16 -6.79 -15.44
CA PHE A 57 6.33 -6.18 -14.41
C PHE A 57 7.08 -6.24 -13.07
N ASP A 58 7.67 -5.10 -12.71
CA ASP A 58 8.59 -5.01 -11.58
C ASP A 58 7.88 -4.82 -10.25
N LEU A 59 6.54 -4.66 -10.23
CA LEU A 59 5.80 -4.24 -9.04
C LEU A 59 4.49 -5.02 -8.87
N TYR A 60 4.17 -5.34 -7.61
CA TYR A 60 2.82 -5.69 -7.18
C TYR A 60 2.12 -4.48 -6.57
N ILE A 61 0.79 -4.42 -6.70
CA ILE A 61 -0.07 -3.47 -6.01
C ILE A 61 -0.32 -4.01 -4.61
N PHE A 62 0.30 -3.40 -3.59
CA PHE A 62 0.02 -3.72 -2.20
C PHE A 62 -1.31 -3.13 -1.76
N ASP A 63 -1.58 -1.89 -2.17
CA ASP A 63 -2.81 -1.17 -1.84
C ASP A 63 -3.13 -0.12 -2.91
N ASN A 64 -4.40 -0.05 -3.30
CA ASN A 64 -4.92 0.91 -4.27
C ASN A 64 -5.98 1.84 -3.67
N ALA A 65 -6.26 1.74 -2.36
CA ALA A 65 -7.21 2.60 -1.68
C ALA A 65 -6.77 4.09 -1.70
N GLN A 66 -5.47 4.35 -1.81
CA GLN A 66 -4.89 5.70 -1.94
C GLN A 66 -5.32 6.43 -3.22
N ALA A 67 -5.78 5.69 -4.23
CA ALA A 67 -6.36 6.28 -5.43
C ALA A 67 -7.88 6.42 -5.36
N GLY A 68 -8.49 6.28 -4.17
CA GLY A 68 -9.93 6.40 -3.96
C GLY A 68 -10.73 5.15 -4.32
N VAL A 69 -10.08 4.01 -4.57
CA VAL A 69 -10.79 2.75 -4.86
C VAL A 69 -11.57 2.32 -3.63
N ARG A 70 -12.89 2.11 -3.80
CA ARG A 70 -13.79 1.62 -2.78
C ARG A 70 -14.91 0.77 -3.39
N HIS A 71 -15.31 -0.28 -2.69
CA HIS A 71 -16.47 -1.11 -3.01
C HIS A 71 -17.63 -0.73 -2.08
N GLU A 72 -18.32 0.37 -2.38
CA GLU A 72 -19.24 1.07 -1.45
C GLU A 72 -20.30 0.20 -0.78
N SER A 73 -20.86 -0.77 -1.50
CA SER A 73 -21.94 -1.64 -1.00
C SER A 73 -21.45 -2.95 -0.38
N VAL A 74 -20.14 -3.09 -0.14
CA VAL A 74 -19.55 -4.35 0.36
C VAL A 74 -18.95 -4.11 1.73
N THR A 75 -19.37 -4.93 2.69
CA THR A 75 -18.84 -4.91 4.05
C THR A 75 -17.86 -6.07 4.24
N CYS A 76 -16.73 -5.82 4.90
CA CYS A 76 -15.86 -6.92 5.30
C CYS A 76 -16.50 -7.73 6.43
N ASN A 77 -16.69 -9.04 6.25
CA ASN A 77 -17.33 -9.92 7.23
C ASN A 77 -16.49 -10.18 8.49
N GLU A 78 -15.25 -9.68 8.57
CA GLU A 78 -14.34 -9.92 9.70
C GLU A 78 -14.06 -8.69 10.54
N CYS A 79 -14.03 -7.48 9.95
CA CYS A 79 -13.79 -6.24 10.67
C CYS A 79 -14.90 -5.20 10.51
N GLU A 80 -16.00 -5.57 9.85
CA GLU A 80 -17.18 -4.74 9.65
C GLU A 80 -16.90 -3.41 8.92
N GLU A 81 -15.76 -3.32 8.22
CA GLU A 81 -15.43 -2.17 7.38
C GLU A 81 -16.51 -2.03 6.29
N ASN A 82 -17.35 -1.01 6.43
CA ASN A 82 -18.41 -0.70 5.47
C ASN A 82 -17.86 0.03 4.25
N GLY A 83 -18.04 -0.57 3.09
CA GLY A 83 -17.50 -0.12 1.83
C GLY A 83 -16.00 -0.37 1.80
N ILE A 84 -15.60 -1.62 1.53
CA ILE A 84 -14.20 -2.07 1.52
C ILE A 84 -13.35 -1.11 0.69
N ARG A 85 -12.33 -0.52 1.33
CA ARG A 85 -11.39 0.40 0.70
C ARG A 85 -10.25 -0.40 0.05
N GLY A 86 -9.99 -0.13 -1.22
CA GLY A 86 -8.99 -0.84 -2.02
C GLY A 86 -9.46 -2.23 -2.49
N ILE A 87 -8.55 -3.20 -2.53
CA ILE A 87 -8.80 -4.54 -3.07
C ILE A 87 -9.81 -5.30 -2.19
N ARG A 88 -10.87 -5.81 -2.83
CA ARG A 88 -11.87 -6.73 -2.27
C ARG A 88 -11.46 -8.17 -2.51
N TRP A 89 -11.61 -9.01 -1.48
CA TRP A 89 -11.35 -10.44 -1.54
C TRP A 89 -12.64 -11.21 -1.27
N LYS A 90 -13.29 -11.70 -2.34
CA LYS A 90 -14.54 -12.46 -2.24
C LYS A 90 -14.24 -13.95 -2.11
N CYS A 91 -14.73 -14.61 -1.07
CA CYS A 91 -14.67 -16.06 -0.94
C CYS A 91 -15.51 -16.72 -2.05
N LEU A 92 -14.98 -17.75 -2.69
CA LEU A 92 -15.70 -18.54 -3.70
C LEU A 92 -16.30 -19.83 -3.13
N ASN A 93 -16.03 -20.13 -1.87
CA ASN A 93 -16.55 -21.30 -1.16
C ASN A 93 -17.75 -20.98 -0.26
N CYS A 94 -18.01 -19.69 0.00
CA CYS A 94 -19.10 -19.23 0.86
C CYS A 94 -19.98 -18.23 0.13
N ASP A 95 -21.27 -18.26 0.44
CA ASP A 95 -22.21 -17.25 -0.03
C ASP A 95 -21.95 -15.92 0.67
N ASP A 96 -21.91 -14.86 -0.13
CA ASP A 96 -21.76 -13.46 0.29
C ASP A 96 -20.71 -13.17 1.38
N TYR A 97 -19.52 -13.76 1.21
CA TYR A 97 -18.42 -13.58 2.15
C TYR A 97 -17.24 -12.82 1.53
N ASP A 98 -16.90 -11.69 2.12
CA ASP A 98 -15.96 -10.70 1.61
C ASP A 98 -14.99 -10.20 2.68
N LEU A 99 -13.72 -10.07 2.30
CA LEU A 99 -12.65 -9.56 3.16
C LEU A 99 -12.02 -8.30 2.55
N CYS A 100 -11.69 -7.35 3.40
CA CYS A 100 -10.73 -6.31 3.06
C CYS A 100 -9.31 -6.89 3.06
N SER A 101 -8.34 -6.16 2.48
CA SER A 101 -6.96 -6.65 2.38
C SER A 101 -6.29 -6.90 3.72
N SER A 102 -6.60 -6.09 4.76
CA SER A 102 -6.07 -6.29 6.11
C SER A 102 -6.51 -7.64 6.69
N CYS A 103 -7.80 -7.98 6.60
CA CYS A 103 -8.33 -9.25 7.11
C CYS A 103 -7.85 -10.43 6.27
N TYR A 104 -7.85 -10.31 4.94
CA TYR A 104 -7.39 -11.36 4.03
C TYR A 104 -5.93 -11.78 4.31
N HIS A 105 -5.04 -10.81 4.52
CA HIS A 105 -3.63 -11.05 4.77
C HIS A 105 -3.30 -11.48 6.21
N LYS A 106 -4.21 -11.25 7.17
CA LYS A 106 -4.11 -11.70 8.57
C LYS A 106 -4.75 -13.07 8.82
N ASP A 107 -4.93 -13.87 7.76
CA ASP A 107 -5.53 -15.20 7.83
C ASP A 107 -6.90 -15.24 8.49
N LYS A 108 -7.66 -14.14 8.38
CA LYS A 108 -9.06 -14.16 8.76
C LYS A 108 -9.85 -15.00 7.77
N HIS A 109 -10.93 -15.64 8.24
CA HIS A 109 -11.63 -16.71 7.54
C HIS A 109 -10.78 -17.96 7.24
N ILE A 110 -11.41 -19.04 6.79
CA ILE A 110 -10.77 -20.33 6.48
C ILE A 110 -9.70 -20.14 5.39
N ILE A 111 -8.46 -20.61 5.64
CA ILE A 111 -7.32 -20.40 4.74
C ILE A 111 -7.32 -21.34 3.53
N ASP A 112 -8.03 -22.47 3.61
CA ASP A 112 -8.24 -23.40 2.50
C ASP A 112 -9.29 -22.92 1.50
N HIS A 113 -10.10 -21.93 1.88
CA HIS A 113 -11.07 -21.35 0.97
C HIS A 113 -10.35 -20.52 -0.10
N VAL A 114 -10.83 -20.68 -1.33
CA VAL A 114 -10.34 -19.99 -2.50
C VAL A 114 -11.07 -18.66 -2.64
N PHE A 115 -10.32 -17.62 -3.01
CA PHE A 115 -10.84 -16.27 -3.15
C PHE A 115 -10.77 -15.76 -4.60
N LYS A 116 -11.67 -14.84 -4.93
CA LYS A 116 -11.61 -13.96 -6.09
C LYS A 116 -11.12 -12.58 -5.63
N ARG A 117 -10.01 -12.13 -6.18
CA ARG A 117 -9.44 -10.80 -5.96
C ARG A 117 -10.03 -9.81 -6.95
N ILE A 118 -10.68 -8.75 -6.45
CA ILE A 118 -11.38 -7.75 -7.25
C ILE A 118 -10.70 -6.40 -7.00
N LYS A 119 -10.07 -5.80 -8.03
CA LYS A 119 -9.29 -4.55 -7.88
C LYS A 119 -10.15 -3.29 -7.84
N SER A 120 -11.31 -3.29 -8.49
CA SER A 120 -12.24 -2.16 -8.59
C SER A 120 -13.66 -2.67 -8.81
N SER A 121 -14.68 -1.83 -8.63
CA SER A 121 -16.09 -2.22 -8.80
C SER A 121 -16.44 -2.76 -10.19
N SER A 122 -15.67 -2.37 -11.22
CA SER A 122 -15.79 -2.84 -12.59
C SER A 122 -14.90 -4.04 -12.95
N ASP A 123 -14.07 -4.52 -12.03
CA ASP A 123 -13.19 -5.68 -12.27
C ASP A 123 -14.02 -6.96 -12.08
N GLU A 124 -14.03 -7.82 -13.10
CA GLU A 124 -14.62 -9.17 -12.97
C GLU A 124 -13.96 -9.92 -11.82
N GLY A 125 -12.67 -9.71 -11.57
CA GLY A 125 -11.90 -10.31 -10.51
C GLY A 125 -11.18 -11.58 -10.93
N VAL A 126 -10.07 -11.88 -10.24
CA VAL A 126 -9.17 -12.98 -10.57
C VAL A 126 -9.18 -13.99 -9.44
N LYS A 127 -9.49 -15.25 -9.74
CA LYS A 127 -9.35 -16.37 -8.79
C LYS A 127 -7.87 -16.50 -8.38
N VAL A 128 -7.60 -16.52 -7.09
CA VAL A 128 -6.26 -16.79 -6.52
C VAL A 128 -6.24 -18.19 -5.90
N ALA A 129 -5.07 -18.75 -5.62
CA ALA A 129 -4.98 -20.04 -4.94
C ALA A 129 -5.48 -19.94 -3.48
N ALA A 130 -5.72 -21.09 -2.83
CA ALA A 130 -5.98 -21.10 -1.40
C ALA A 130 -4.76 -20.53 -0.66
N ARG A 131 -5.01 -19.86 0.46
CA ARG A 131 -3.93 -19.25 1.25
C ARG A 131 -3.05 -20.33 1.88
N SER A 132 -3.61 -21.47 2.28
CA SER A 132 -2.87 -22.63 2.77
C SER A 132 -1.84 -23.16 1.76
N ASP A 133 -2.16 -23.16 0.47
CA ASP A 133 -1.23 -23.58 -0.60
C ASP A 133 -0.08 -22.58 -0.85
N CYS A 134 -0.20 -21.35 -0.34
CA CYS A 134 0.70 -20.24 -0.66
C CYS A 134 1.47 -19.71 0.57
N GLN A 135 1.64 -20.51 1.62
CA GLN A 135 2.39 -20.08 2.81
C GLN A 135 3.84 -19.66 2.49
N ASN A 136 4.48 -20.29 1.52
CA ASN A 136 5.83 -19.90 1.06
C ASN A 136 5.87 -18.55 0.34
N SER A 137 4.72 -18.00 -0.04
CA SER A 137 4.60 -16.66 -0.61
C SER A 137 4.36 -15.58 0.45
N LYS A 138 4.26 -15.93 1.74
CA LYS A 138 4.12 -14.92 2.79
C LYS A 138 5.38 -14.09 2.90
N CYS A 139 5.19 -12.79 2.92
CA CYS A 139 6.24 -11.81 3.09
C CYS A 139 5.81 -10.81 4.15
N GLU A 140 6.72 -10.37 5.00
CA GLU A 140 6.45 -9.28 5.93
C GLU A 140 6.46 -7.95 5.16
N SER A 141 5.47 -7.11 5.39
CA SER A 141 5.46 -5.75 4.86
C SER A 141 6.20 -4.80 5.79
N LEU A 142 7.11 -3.99 5.25
CA LEU A 142 7.93 -3.05 6.01
C LEU A 142 7.82 -1.66 5.39
N GLY A 143 7.78 -0.63 6.22
CA GLY A 143 7.72 0.75 5.74
C GLY A 143 7.17 1.74 6.75
N MET A 144 6.52 2.79 6.25
CA MET A 144 5.89 3.84 7.04
C MET A 144 4.54 3.40 7.62
N PHE A 145 4.55 2.36 8.44
CA PHE A 145 3.41 1.92 9.26
C PHE A 145 3.43 2.55 10.65
N LYS A 146 2.40 2.29 11.46
CA LYS A 146 2.38 2.70 12.88
C LYS A 146 3.64 2.23 13.59
N SER A 147 4.22 3.12 14.40
CA SER A 147 5.48 2.97 15.13
C SER A 147 6.76 3.08 14.30
N ALA A 148 6.68 3.35 12.99
CA ALA A 148 7.88 3.66 12.20
C ALA A 148 8.48 4.99 12.66
N THR A 149 9.81 5.07 12.68
CA THR A 149 10.53 6.32 12.95
C THR A 149 10.81 7.01 11.63
N VAL A 150 10.42 8.27 11.51
CA VAL A 150 10.44 9.06 10.27
C VAL A 150 11.14 10.39 10.43
N ILE A 151 11.56 10.94 9.30
CA ILE A 151 12.02 12.32 9.14
C ILE A 151 11.32 12.95 7.92
N ARG A 152 11.48 14.27 7.73
CA ARG A 152 11.00 14.93 6.50
C ARG A 152 11.54 14.25 5.24
N GLY A 153 10.66 14.06 4.26
CA GLY A 153 10.90 13.37 2.99
C GLY A 153 10.92 14.30 1.78
N GLU A 154 10.87 13.69 0.60
CA GLU A 154 11.03 14.35 -0.71
C GLU A 154 10.06 15.53 -0.94
N HIS A 155 8.79 15.36 -0.56
CA HIS A 155 7.75 16.35 -0.87
C HIS A 155 7.42 17.29 0.30
N TRP A 156 8.27 17.32 1.32
CA TRP A 156 8.08 18.16 2.49
C TRP A 156 7.92 19.64 2.11
N MET A 157 6.88 20.27 2.64
CA MET A 157 6.58 21.69 2.41
C MET A 157 6.09 22.41 3.69
N TRP A 158 6.42 21.85 4.85
CA TRP A 158 5.81 22.20 6.13
C TRP A 158 6.76 22.97 7.06
N ALA A 159 7.61 23.80 6.47
CA ALA A 159 8.64 24.57 7.18
C ALA A 159 9.41 23.70 8.19
N ASN A 160 9.43 24.08 9.47
CA ASN A 160 10.05 23.34 10.57
C ASN A 160 9.00 22.82 11.58
N GLN A 161 7.82 22.40 11.11
CA GLN A 161 6.84 21.73 11.98
C GLN A 161 7.36 20.44 12.62
N ASP A 162 8.40 19.84 12.05
CA ASP A 162 9.13 18.72 12.62
C ASP A 162 10.19 19.13 13.66
N GLY A 163 10.45 20.43 13.86
CA GLY A 163 11.55 20.92 14.70
C GLY A 163 12.85 21.18 13.94
N GLY A 164 12.87 21.01 12.61
CA GLY A 164 14.05 21.26 11.79
C GLY A 164 14.65 20.01 11.15
N ALA A 165 15.63 20.21 10.26
CA ALA A 165 16.26 19.12 9.53
C ALA A 165 16.96 18.15 10.48
N GLY A 166 16.67 16.85 10.33
CA GLY A 166 17.23 15.79 11.19
C GLY A 166 16.41 15.49 12.44
N SER A 167 15.34 16.23 12.71
CA SER A 167 14.40 15.87 13.76
C SER A 167 13.63 14.60 13.40
N HIS A 168 13.39 13.78 14.41
CA HIS A 168 12.77 12.46 14.28
C HIS A 168 11.34 12.50 14.82
N GLY A 169 10.46 11.77 14.14
CA GLY A 169 9.09 11.57 14.58
C GLY A 169 8.70 10.10 14.55
N PHE A 170 7.59 9.78 15.23
CA PHE A 170 7.01 8.44 15.24
C PHE A 170 5.63 8.49 14.59
N ILE A 171 5.38 7.56 13.66
CA ILE A 171 4.03 7.41 13.08
C ILE A 171 3.10 6.85 14.15
N MET A 172 2.10 7.63 14.54
CA MET A 172 1.10 7.22 15.53
C MET A 172 -0.08 6.50 14.88
N LYS A 173 -0.47 6.94 13.68
CA LYS A 173 -1.61 6.39 12.94
C LYS A 173 -1.52 6.71 11.45
N ILE A 174 -2.13 5.86 10.63
CA ILE A 174 -2.39 6.13 9.22
C ILE A 174 -3.87 6.51 9.10
N ASN A 175 -4.15 7.64 8.48
CA ASN A 175 -5.50 8.18 8.34
C ASN A 175 -5.92 8.24 6.87
N ASP A 176 -7.23 8.34 6.67
CA ASP A 176 -7.84 8.67 5.39
C ASP A 176 -7.83 10.19 5.18
N TRP A 177 -7.88 10.60 3.92
CA TRP A 177 -8.13 11.98 3.51
C TRP A 177 -9.56 12.06 2.98
N GLU A 178 -10.45 12.68 3.75
CA GLU A 178 -11.85 12.89 3.38
C GLU A 178 -12.14 14.40 3.46
N GLN A 179 -12.08 15.11 2.32
CA GLN A 179 -12.43 16.52 2.24
C GLN A 179 -13.36 16.78 1.05
N GLY A 180 -14.55 17.30 1.35
CA GLY A 180 -15.57 17.57 0.34
C GLY A 180 -15.91 16.31 -0.46
N ASN A 181 -15.79 16.40 -1.79
CA ASN A 181 -16.10 15.29 -2.71
C ASN A 181 -14.89 14.38 -3.01
N GLU A 182 -13.71 14.65 -2.45
CA GLU A 182 -12.51 13.84 -2.67
C GLU A 182 -12.22 12.99 -1.43
N SER A 183 -12.34 11.66 -1.60
CA SER A 183 -11.99 10.67 -0.58
C SER A 183 -10.85 9.80 -1.10
N THR A 184 -9.70 9.87 -0.43
CA THR A 184 -8.59 8.93 -0.64
C THR A 184 -8.23 8.29 0.68
N TYR A 185 -7.97 6.98 0.69
CA TYR A 185 -7.87 6.22 1.93
C TYR A 185 -6.43 5.84 2.24
N ARG A 186 -6.06 5.85 3.53
CA ARG A 186 -4.70 5.55 4.00
C ARG A 186 -3.63 6.39 3.32
N THR A 187 -3.92 7.68 3.11
CA THR A 187 -3.05 8.63 2.39
C THR A 187 -2.39 9.67 3.29
N GLN A 188 -2.62 9.59 4.60
CA GLN A 188 -2.07 10.49 5.60
C GLN A 188 -1.39 9.72 6.72
N ALA A 189 -0.29 10.26 7.26
CA ALA A 189 0.38 9.75 8.45
C ALA A 189 0.34 10.81 9.56
N GLY A 190 -0.26 10.48 10.70
CA GLY A 190 -0.15 11.27 11.92
C GLY A 190 1.18 10.97 12.61
N VAL A 191 2.00 12.00 12.82
CA VAL A 191 3.35 11.88 13.37
C VAL A 191 3.44 12.68 14.65
N LEU A 192 4.02 12.08 15.69
CA LEU A 192 4.47 12.76 16.90
C LEU A 192 5.97 13.04 16.78
N TRP A 193 6.37 14.30 16.77
CA TRP A 193 7.77 14.70 16.69
C TRP A 193 8.43 14.72 18.07
N ALA A 194 9.76 14.61 18.10
CA ALA A 194 10.54 14.59 19.34
C ALA A 194 10.31 15.84 20.22
N GLU A 195 10.07 17.00 19.62
CA GLU A 195 9.77 18.27 20.32
C GLU A 195 8.34 18.33 20.89
N GLY A 196 7.55 17.26 20.77
CA GLY A 196 6.25 17.09 21.44
C GLY A 196 5.03 17.44 20.60
N ASP A 197 5.20 18.11 19.45
CA ASP A 197 4.10 18.46 18.57
C ASP A 197 3.67 17.29 17.66
N GLY A 198 2.35 17.17 17.47
CA GLY A 198 1.72 16.17 16.62
C GLY A 198 1.07 16.78 15.38
N TYR A 199 1.46 16.33 14.19
CA TYR A 199 0.92 16.81 12.92
C TYR A 199 0.59 15.66 11.97
N THR A 200 -0.11 15.96 10.88
CA THR A 200 -0.47 14.97 9.86
C THR A 200 0.09 15.35 8.50
N TYR A 201 0.70 14.38 7.82
CA TYR A 201 1.45 14.60 6.58
C TYR A 201 0.99 13.65 5.47
N ARG A 202 1.27 14.01 4.21
CA ARG A 202 0.86 13.20 3.06
C ARG A 202 1.75 11.96 2.93
N LEU A 203 1.09 10.82 2.75
CA LEU A 203 1.67 9.51 2.45
C LEU A 203 0.91 8.88 1.28
N GLY A 204 1.09 9.46 0.10
CA GLY A 204 0.49 8.99 -1.15
C GLY A 204 -0.68 9.82 -1.67
N HIS A 205 -1.26 10.73 -0.87
CA HIS A 205 -2.28 11.67 -1.35
C HIS A 205 -1.73 12.46 -2.55
N ASN A 206 -2.40 12.38 -3.71
CA ASN A 206 -1.96 12.99 -4.96
C ASN A 206 -0.51 12.64 -5.37
N GLY A 207 -0.05 11.44 -4.99
CA GLY A 207 1.32 10.98 -5.25
C GLY A 207 2.40 11.73 -4.46
N LYS A 208 2.01 12.51 -3.43
CA LYS A 208 2.94 13.23 -2.55
C LYS A 208 3.24 12.42 -1.31
N VAL A 209 4.51 12.43 -0.93
CA VAL A 209 5.05 11.71 0.22
C VAL A 209 5.98 12.67 0.94
N ASP A 210 5.52 13.16 2.08
CA ASP A 210 6.19 14.21 2.84
C ASP A 210 7.19 13.65 3.84
N LEU A 211 7.21 12.32 4.03
CA LEU A 211 8.01 11.63 5.03
C LEU A 211 8.90 10.57 4.38
N LYS A 212 9.92 10.16 5.11
CA LYS A 212 10.65 8.90 4.85
C LYS A 212 11.01 8.26 6.17
N TYR A 213 11.07 6.93 6.23
CA TYR A 213 11.53 6.26 7.45
C TYR A 213 13.04 6.32 7.58
N VAL A 214 13.51 6.33 8.82
CA VAL A 214 14.87 5.93 9.21
C VAL A 214 14.87 4.55 9.88
N LYS A 215 13.74 4.17 10.49
CA LYS A 215 13.49 2.82 10.99
C LYS A 215 12.09 2.39 10.56
N PRO A 216 11.96 1.36 9.70
CA PRO A 216 10.66 0.91 9.26
C PRO A 216 9.91 0.21 10.42
N ALA A 217 8.60 0.15 10.30
CA ALA A 217 7.77 -0.72 11.13
C ALA A 217 7.13 -1.81 10.27
N SER A 218 6.68 -2.89 10.92
CA SER A 218 5.92 -3.96 10.27
C SER A 218 4.47 -3.54 10.03
N GLY A 219 3.99 -3.75 8.82
CA GLY A 219 2.57 -3.72 8.47
C GLY A 219 1.87 -5.07 8.64
N GLY A 220 2.60 -6.09 9.09
CA GLY A 220 2.18 -7.49 9.11
C GLY A 220 2.52 -8.24 7.82
N PHE A 221 2.12 -9.50 7.76
CA PHE A 221 2.40 -10.38 6.62
C PHE A 221 1.36 -10.21 5.51
N TYR A 222 1.76 -10.50 4.28
CA TYR A 222 0.89 -10.53 3.09
C TYR A 222 1.26 -11.67 2.15
N TYR A 223 0.32 -12.08 1.30
CA TYR A 223 0.50 -13.13 0.28
C TYR A 223 0.96 -12.51 -1.04
N LYS A 224 2.27 -12.45 -1.28
CA LYS A 224 2.88 -11.75 -2.42
C LYS A 224 2.32 -12.16 -3.78
N THR A 225 2.21 -13.45 -4.07
CA THR A 225 1.69 -13.96 -5.35
C THR A 225 0.20 -13.70 -5.54
N HIS A 226 -0.52 -13.38 -4.47
CA HIS A 226 -1.95 -13.05 -4.55
C HIS A 226 -2.16 -11.57 -4.88
N LEU A 227 -1.16 -10.71 -4.72
CA LEU A 227 -1.29 -9.30 -5.07
C LEU A 227 -1.42 -9.10 -6.60
N PRO A 228 -2.15 -8.09 -7.06
CA PRO A 228 -2.21 -7.78 -8.47
C PRO A 228 -0.88 -7.24 -8.98
N VAL A 229 -0.50 -7.66 -10.17
CA VAL A 229 0.68 -7.13 -10.87
C VAL A 229 0.35 -5.72 -11.38
N LEU A 230 1.20 -4.74 -11.10
CA LEU A 230 1.00 -3.38 -11.59
C LEU A 230 1.30 -3.31 -13.10
N GLY A 231 0.35 -2.76 -13.87
CA GLY A 231 0.46 -2.63 -15.33
C GLY A 231 -0.21 -3.77 -16.12
N LYS A 232 -0.87 -4.71 -15.42
CA LYS A 232 -1.66 -5.81 -16.00
C LYS A 232 -3.14 -5.67 -15.63
#